data_AF-A0A413VUL4-F1
#
_entry.id   AF-A0A413VUL4-F1
#
_cell.length_a   1.000
_cell.length_b   1.000
_cell.length_c   1.000
_cell.angle_alpha   90.00
_cell.angle_beta   90.00
_cell.angle_gamma   90.00
#
_symmetry.space_group_name_H-M   'P 1'
#
loop_
_entity.id
_entity.type
_entity.pdbx_description
1 polymer ?
#
loop_
_entity_poly.entity_id
_entity_poly.type
_entity_poly.pdbx_seq_one_letter_code
_entity_poly.pdbx_strand_id
1 'polypeptide(L)'
;MKKKLRNSVALGVVLLSMVACTGKTSTSESACGNNGQCSEQCKNECNQNNCKNKKEMTYSKKYTNADFYKDGKFQQEVAMEAMKDMFAFYDVPFTELMAKDMWVTDFGLGDFENVGMGGIFWVNNAEQRYFAHAIYLLPGQMIPEHAHVATTYPAKHESWMVEKGWAYNFSEVGDETPNAPAIPATHGPIKSKNFVVQKVGEVLPLKALTTFHFLMAGPEGAIVSEWATYHDNAGLRFSNPKAAL
;
A
#
# COMPACT_ATOMS: atom_id res chain seq x y z
N MET A 1 -68.30 -17.94 -19.69
CA MET A 1 -67.47 -16.86 -19.10
C MET A 1 -66.17 -17.49 -18.62
N LYS A 2 -64.94 -17.12 -18.97
CA LYS A 2 -64.34 -16.04 -19.78
C LYS A 2 -63.17 -16.63 -20.58
N LYS A 3 -62.93 -16.07 -21.77
CA LYS A 3 -61.87 -16.44 -22.72
C LYS A 3 -60.47 -16.03 -22.23
N LYS A 4 -59.50 -16.85 -22.65
CA LYS A 4 -58.04 -16.67 -22.72
C LYS A 4 -57.55 -15.21 -22.65
N LEU A 5 -56.68 -14.91 -21.68
CA LEU A 5 -55.75 -13.77 -21.77
C LEU A 5 -54.55 -14.20 -22.62
N ARG A 6 -54.27 -13.45 -23.68
CA ARG A 6 -53.06 -13.56 -24.50
C ARG A 6 -51.93 -12.88 -23.76
N ASN A 7 -50.79 -13.57 -23.63
CA ASN A 7 -49.52 -12.92 -23.33
C ASN A 7 -49.11 -12.08 -24.55
N SER A 8 -49.08 -10.76 -24.39
CA SER A 8 -48.40 -9.85 -25.32
C SER A 8 -47.00 -9.58 -24.78
N VAL A 9 -46.00 -10.28 -25.29
CA VAL A 9 -44.60 -9.88 -25.17
C VAL A 9 -44.35 -8.88 -26.29
N ALA A 10 -44.35 -7.60 -25.96
CA ALA A 10 -43.83 -6.57 -26.86
C ALA A 10 -42.29 -6.62 -26.76
N LEU A 11 -41.68 -7.23 -27.76
CA LEU A 11 -40.23 -7.24 -27.95
C LEU A 11 -39.82 -5.85 -28.46
N GLY A 12 -39.61 -4.91 -27.53
CA GLY A 12 -39.05 -3.60 -27.82
C GLY A 12 -37.53 -3.69 -27.94
N VAL A 13 -37.02 -3.82 -29.16
CA VAL A 13 -35.60 -3.65 -29.46
C VAL A 13 -35.24 -2.18 -29.24
N VAL A 14 -34.64 -1.86 -28.09
CA VAL A 14 -33.99 -0.56 -27.89
C VAL A 14 -32.59 -0.66 -28.51
N LEU A 15 -32.47 -0.18 -29.75
CA LEU A 15 -31.20 0.16 -30.36
C LEU A 15 -30.61 1.36 -29.58
N LEU A 16 -29.73 1.09 -28.62
CA LEU A 16 -28.83 2.08 -28.07
C LEU A 16 -27.81 2.43 -29.16
N SER A 17 -28.05 3.54 -29.86
CA SER A 17 -27.05 4.17 -30.71
C SER A 17 -25.88 4.62 -29.83
N MET A 18 -24.72 4.01 -30.04
CA MET A 18 -23.47 4.54 -29.49
C MET A 18 -23.16 5.85 -30.20
N VAL A 19 -23.50 6.96 -29.55
CA VAL A 19 -22.95 8.27 -29.91
C VAL A 19 -21.50 8.29 -29.42
N ALA A 20 -20.58 8.08 -30.35
CA ALA A 20 -19.17 8.34 -30.12
C ALA A 20 -18.99 9.85 -29.86
N CYS A 21 -18.70 10.22 -28.62
CA CYS A 21 -18.22 11.56 -28.31
C CYS A 21 -16.81 11.73 -28.90
N THR A 22 -16.72 12.17 -30.15
CA THR A 22 -15.49 12.81 -30.67
C THR A 22 -15.37 14.20 -30.03
N GLY A 23 -14.85 14.22 -28.80
CA GLY A 23 -14.38 15.45 -28.16
C GLY A 23 -13.10 15.91 -28.86
N LYS A 24 -13.15 17.10 -29.43
CA LYS A 24 -12.02 17.80 -30.06
C LYS A 24 -10.82 17.83 -29.11
N THR A 25 -9.71 17.26 -29.58
CA THR A 25 -8.36 17.51 -29.06
C THR A 25 -8.06 19.00 -29.17
N SER A 26 -7.78 19.63 -28.03
CA SER A 26 -7.11 20.93 -28.00
C SER A 26 -5.69 20.74 -28.51
N THR A 27 -5.40 21.39 -29.63
CA THR A 27 -4.11 21.46 -30.31
C THR A 27 -3.01 22.04 -29.42
N SER A 28 -2.04 21.21 -29.07
CA SER A 28 -0.61 21.58 -29.07
C SER A 28 0.24 20.31 -29.23
N GLU A 29 0.01 19.58 -30.33
CA GLU A 29 0.98 18.62 -30.82
C GLU A 29 2.09 19.39 -31.54
N SER A 30 3.23 19.55 -30.86
CA SER A 30 4.48 19.77 -31.57
C SER A 30 4.86 18.45 -32.23
N ALA A 31 4.74 18.40 -33.55
CA ALA A 31 5.08 17.25 -34.36
C ALA A 31 6.57 16.92 -34.24
N CYS A 32 6.89 15.77 -33.63
CA CYS A 32 8.16 15.09 -33.86
C CYS A 32 7.86 13.82 -34.64
N GLY A 33 8.07 13.88 -35.96
CA GLY A 33 7.82 12.78 -36.88
C GLY A 33 8.81 11.61 -36.70
N ASN A 34 8.31 10.41 -36.97
CA ASN A 34 9.08 9.19 -37.14
C ASN A 34 10.08 9.31 -38.31
N ASN A 35 11.31 9.71 -38.00
CA ASN A 35 12.58 9.19 -38.51
C ASN A 35 13.67 10.18 -38.11
N GLY A 36 14.66 9.70 -37.35
CA GLY A 36 15.71 10.52 -36.78
C GLY A 36 16.44 11.36 -37.83
N GLN A 37 16.23 12.67 -37.77
CA GLN A 37 17.19 13.72 -38.08
C GLN A 37 16.57 15.07 -37.70
N CYS A 38 17.00 15.65 -36.57
CA CYS A 38 16.69 17.04 -36.23
C CYS A 38 17.49 17.98 -37.13
N SER A 39 16.82 18.88 -37.85
CA SER A 39 17.45 19.98 -38.58
C SER A 39 17.99 21.04 -37.60
N GLU A 40 19.06 21.74 -38.01
CA GLU A 40 19.81 22.67 -37.15
C GLU A 40 19.03 23.90 -36.65
N GLN A 41 17.77 24.05 -37.05
CA GLN A 41 16.90 25.14 -36.62
C GLN A 41 16.16 24.88 -35.30
N CYS A 42 16.20 23.64 -34.77
CA CYS A 42 15.62 23.30 -33.46
C CYS A 42 16.61 23.40 -32.27
N LYS A 43 17.88 23.76 -32.52
CA LYS A 43 18.92 23.79 -31.46
C LYS A 43 18.86 25.03 -30.55
N ASN A 44 18.15 26.09 -30.93
CA ASN A 44 18.20 27.38 -30.22
C ASN A 44 16.92 27.75 -29.43
N GLU A 45 15.85 26.94 -29.49
CA GLU A 45 14.67 27.14 -28.63
C GLU A 45 14.48 26.03 -27.57
N CYS A 46 15.25 24.93 -27.65
CA CYS A 46 15.33 23.93 -26.58
C CYS A 46 16.45 24.20 -25.57
N ASN A 47 17.17 25.31 -25.71
CA ASN A 47 18.24 25.68 -24.78
C ASN A 47 17.82 26.90 -23.96
N GLN A 48 17.74 26.66 -22.65
CA GLN A 48 17.45 27.58 -21.55
C GLN A 48 15.97 27.64 -21.14
N ASN A 49 15.72 27.07 -19.96
CA ASN A 49 14.53 27.19 -19.10
C ASN A 49 13.48 26.08 -19.18
N ASN A 50 13.84 24.83 -18.84
CA ASN A 50 13.10 24.03 -17.83
C ASN A 50 13.55 22.57 -17.62
N CYS A 51 14.70 22.11 -18.11
CA CYS A 51 15.30 20.87 -17.61
C CYS A 51 16.06 21.11 -16.29
N LYS A 52 15.40 21.72 -15.29
CA LYS A 52 15.87 21.57 -13.91
C LYS A 52 15.48 20.16 -13.49
N ASN A 53 16.47 19.37 -13.11
CA ASN A 53 16.29 18.16 -12.30
C ASN A 53 15.24 18.45 -11.22
N LYS A 54 13.99 18.04 -11.45
CA LYS A 54 12.98 18.01 -10.40
C LYS A 54 13.39 16.80 -9.56
N LYS A 55 14.35 17.03 -8.65
CA LYS A 55 14.64 16.06 -7.59
C LYS A 55 13.30 15.85 -6.91
N GLU A 56 12.70 14.69 -7.14
CA GLU A 56 11.47 14.33 -6.46
C GLU A 56 11.74 14.47 -4.97
N MET A 57 10.93 15.31 -4.33
CA MET A 57 11.05 15.50 -2.89
C MET A 57 10.61 14.18 -2.26
N THR A 58 11.47 13.61 -1.42
CA THR A 58 11.19 12.39 -0.67
C THR A 58 10.87 12.75 0.77
N TYR A 59 9.86 12.12 1.37
CA TYR A 59 9.61 12.28 2.80
C TYR A 59 10.86 11.80 3.55
N SER A 60 11.29 12.51 4.59
CA SER A 60 12.56 12.17 5.27
C SER A 60 12.58 12.54 6.74
N LYS A 61 11.43 12.96 7.29
CA LYS A 61 11.33 13.30 8.70
C LYS A 61 11.57 12.04 9.53
N LYS A 62 12.50 12.14 10.47
CA LYS A 62 12.85 11.06 11.38
C LYS A 62 12.23 11.34 12.74
N TYR A 63 11.64 10.29 13.30
CA TYR A 63 11.17 10.23 14.67
C TYR A 63 12.06 9.25 15.40
N THR A 64 12.23 9.46 16.69
CA THR A 64 12.92 8.54 17.59
C THR A 64 11.90 7.84 18.47
N ASN A 65 12.27 6.69 19.03
CA ASN A 65 11.37 5.98 19.91
C ASN A 65 11.00 6.83 21.15
N ALA A 66 11.89 7.71 21.60
CA ALA A 66 11.58 8.63 22.70
C ALA A 66 10.40 9.59 22.40
N ASP A 67 10.16 9.93 21.13
CA ASP A 67 9.07 10.81 20.74
C ASP A 67 7.69 10.16 20.95
N PHE A 68 7.62 8.83 20.87
CA PHE A 68 6.36 8.08 20.94
C PHE A 68 6.00 7.56 22.32
N TYR A 69 6.85 7.76 23.33
CA TYR A 69 6.64 7.18 24.66
C TYR A 69 6.77 8.24 25.75
N LYS A 70 5.82 8.20 26.69
CA LYS A 70 5.87 8.99 27.92
C LYS A 70 5.68 8.06 29.11
N ASP A 71 6.62 8.10 30.05
CA ASP A 71 6.64 7.23 31.23
C ASP A 71 6.52 5.73 30.86
N GLY A 72 7.17 5.33 29.76
CA GLY A 72 7.14 3.96 29.22
C GLY A 72 5.83 3.57 28.54
N LYS A 73 4.89 4.49 28.35
CA LYS A 73 3.60 4.23 27.68
C LYS A 73 3.59 4.79 26.27
N PHE A 74 3.17 3.95 25.32
CA PHE A 74 3.00 4.35 23.93
C PHE A 74 1.94 5.46 23.79
N GLN A 75 2.30 6.53 23.09
CA GLN A 75 1.47 7.71 22.87
C GLN A 75 0.84 7.62 21.46
N GLN A 76 -0.32 6.97 21.35
CA GLN A 76 -1.01 6.78 20.07
C GLN A 76 -1.32 8.09 19.34
N GLU A 77 -1.66 9.15 20.07
CA GLU A 77 -1.94 10.47 19.47
C GLU A 77 -0.71 11.03 18.74
N VAL A 78 0.48 10.91 19.34
CA VAL A 78 1.74 11.37 18.73
C VAL A 78 2.08 10.54 17.49
N ALA A 79 1.90 9.22 17.58
CA ALA A 79 2.06 8.32 16.44
C ALA A 79 1.07 8.63 15.30
N MET A 80 -0.18 8.94 15.62
CA MET A 80 -1.19 9.35 14.63
C MET A 80 -0.82 10.68 13.96
N GLU A 81 -0.32 11.68 14.72
CA GLU A 81 0.17 12.93 14.14
C GLU A 81 1.40 12.72 13.23
N ALA A 82 2.29 11.78 13.57
CA ALA A 82 3.40 11.42 12.69
C ALA A 82 2.91 10.83 11.35
N MET A 83 1.85 10.01 11.37
CA MET A 83 1.22 9.50 10.15
C MET A 83 0.58 10.62 9.32
N LYS A 84 -0.15 11.54 9.96
CA LYS A 84 -0.76 12.69 9.28
C LYS A 84 0.28 13.61 8.63
N ASP A 85 1.42 13.81 9.27
CA ASP A 85 2.54 14.56 8.70
C ASP A 85 3.09 13.90 7.42
N MET A 86 3.24 12.58 7.42
CA MET A 86 3.59 11.83 6.20
C MET A 86 2.49 11.89 5.14
N PHE A 87 1.22 11.81 5.53
CA PHE A 87 0.09 11.93 4.61
C PHE A 87 0.04 13.30 3.94
N ALA A 88 0.23 14.38 4.70
CA ALA A 88 0.28 15.73 4.18
C ALA A 88 1.42 15.91 3.16
N PHE A 89 2.57 15.26 3.38
CA PHE A 89 3.67 15.28 2.41
C PHE A 89 3.31 14.57 1.10
N TYR A 90 2.60 13.44 1.17
CA TYR A 90 2.25 12.62 -0.01
C TYR A 90 0.93 12.99 -0.68
N ASP A 91 0.31 14.10 -0.26
CA ASP A 91 -1.02 14.55 -0.67
C ASP A 91 -2.11 13.48 -0.44
N VAL A 92 -2.00 12.74 0.66
CA VAL A 92 -3.01 11.78 1.11
C VAL A 92 -3.98 12.46 2.08
N PRO A 93 -5.28 12.54 1.77
CA PRO A 93 -6.24 13.22 2.63
C PRO A 93 -6.50 12.40 3.90
N PHE A 94 -6.41 13.03 5.07
CA PHE A 94 -6.90 12.44 6.31
C PHE A 94 -8.42 12.62 6.41
N THR A 95 -9.17 11.61 5.99
CA THR A 95 -10.64 11.66 5.89
C THR A 95 -11.35 11.44 7.23
N GLU A 96 -12.65 11.75 7.30
CA GLU A 96 -13.47 11.41 8.47
C GLU A 96 -13.49 9.90 8.76
N LEU A 97 -13.45 9.07 7.71
CA LEU A 97 -13.35 7.61 7.85
C LEU A 97 -12.04 7.22 8.54
N MET A 98 -10.92 7.82 8.15
CA MET A 98 -9.63 7.60 8.82
C MET A 98 -9.63 8.12 10.25
N ALA A 99 -10.22 9.30 10.49
CA ALA A 99 -10.34 9.85 11.85
C ALA A 99 -11.09 8.92 12.81
N LYS A 100 -12.03 8.13 12.28
CA LYS A 100 -12.85 7.20 13.05
C LYS A 100 -12.21 5.82 13.18
N ASP A 101 -11.71 5.25 12.09
CA ASP A 101 -11.41 3.81 11.99
C ASP A 101 -9.90 3.51 11.78
N MET A 102 -9.05 4.52 11.54
CA MET A 102 -7.59 4.33 11.47
C MET A 102 -7.00 4.16 12.88
N TRP A 103 -6.01 3.29 13.00
CA TRP A 103 -5.30 2.98 14.23
C TRP A 103 -3.79 3.01 14.04
N VAL A 104 -3.06 3.06 15.15
CA VAL A 104 -1.60 2.91 15.23
C VAL A 104 -1.26 1.92 16.33
N THR A 105 -0.25 1.08 16.11
CA THR A 105 0.17 0.06 17.06
C THR A 105 1.68 -0.13 17.06
N ASP A 106 2.25 -0.35 18.24
CA ASP A 106 3.63 -0.82 18.45
C ASP A 106 3.68 -2.34 18.68
N PHE A 107 2.54 -3.03 18.49
CA PHE A 107 2.34 -4.45 18.73
C PHE A 107 2.72 -4.91 20.16
N GLY A 108 2.76 -4.00 21.13
CA GLY A 108 3.23 -4.28 22.49
C GLY A 108 4.75 -4.48 22.62
N LEU A 109 5.52 -4.08 21.60
CA LEU A 109 6.98 -4.28 21.56
C LEU A 109 7.78 -3.11 22.14
N GLY A 110 7.15 -1.96 22.38
CA GLY A 110 7.84 -0.81 22.98
C GLY A 110 8.83 -0.11 22.05
N ASP A 111 8.72 -0.30 20.75
CA ASP A 111 9.64 0.23 19.73
C ASP A 111 8.89 0.70 18.48
N PHE A 112 8.00 1.69 18.63
CA PHE A 112 7.21 2.21 17.50
C PHE A 112 8.09 2.85 16.41
N GLU A 113 9.26 3.40 16.74
CA GLU A 113 10.18 3.96 15.74
C GLU A 113 10.52 2.93 14.66
N ASN A 114 10.86 1.71 15.08
CA ASN A 114 11.36 0.71 14.17
C ASN A 114 10.36 -0.40 13.88
N VAL A 115 9.54 -0.81 14.87
CA VAL A 115 8.62 -1.94 14.77
C VAL A 115 7.21 -1.53 15.20
N GLY A 116 6.38 -1.20 14.21
CA GLY A 116 5.04 -0.67 14.41
C GLY A 116 4.37 -0.39 13.07
N MET A 117 3.12 0.06 13.12
CA MET A 117 2.44 0.55 11.92
C MET A 117 1.26 1.46 12.26
N GLY A 118 0.89 2.28 11.29
CA GLY A 118 -0.46 2.80 11.15
C GLY A 118 -1.26 1.90 10.23
N GLY A 119 -2.56 1.81 10.44
CA GLY A 119 -3.41 0.94 9.65
C GLY A 119 -4.87 1.36 9.63
N ILE A 120 -5.57 1.02 8.55
CA ILE A 120 -7.05 1.05 8.51
C ILE A 120 -7.56 -0.15 7.71
N PHE A 121 -8.53 -0.86 8.27
CA PHE A 121 -9.27 -1.88 7.53
C PHE A 121 -10.45 -1.21 6.83
N TRP A 122 -10.31 -0.96 5.53
CA TRP A 122 -11.41 -0.41 4.73
C TRP A 122 -12.58 -1.38 4.66
N VAL A 123 -12.26 -2.68 4.53
CA VAL A 123 -13.24 -3.77 4.55
C VAL A 123 -12.61 -4.98 5.21
N ASN A 124 -13.37 -5.67 6.05
CA ASN A 124 -13.05 -7.03 6.50
C ASN A 124 -14.34 -7.87 6.54
N ASN A 125 -14.76 -8.41 5.40
CA ASN A 125 -16.05 -9.08 5.26
C ASN A 125 -15.89 -10.61 5.37
N ALA A 126 -16.38 -11.18 6.48
CA ALA A 126 -16.29 -12.62 6.75
C ALA A 126 -17.18 -13.48 5.83
N GLU A 127 -18.38 -12.99 5.50
CA GLU A 127 -19.37 -13.71 4.70
C GLU A 127 -18.92 -13.83 3.24
N GLN A 128 -18.50 -12.71 2.67
CA GLN A 128 -18.06 -12.60 1.27
C GLN A 128 -16.55 -12.84 1.10
N ARG A 129 -15.83 -13.06 2.22
CA ARG A 129 -14.44 -13.51 2.29
C ARG A 129 -13.40 -12.60 1.63
N TYR A 130 -13.58 -11.27 1.71
CA TYR A 130 -12.61 -10.33 1.16
C TYR A 130 -12.23 -9.23 2.16
N PHE A 131 -11.05 -8.69 1.96
CA PHE A 131 -10.39 -7.74 2.83
C PHE A 131 -9.69 -6.65 2.02
N ALA A 132 -9.74 -5.43 2.52
CA ALA A 132 -9.02 -4.29 1.98
C ALA A 132 -8.45 -3.46 3.14
N HIS A 133 -7.16 -3.17 3.08
CA HIS A 133 -6.42 -2.51 4.14
C HIS A 133 -5.42 -1.54 3.56
N ALA A 134 -5.17 -0.43 4.26
CA ALA A 134 -4.00 0.39 4.02
C ALA A 134 -3.05 0.28 5.20
N ILE A 135 -1.80 -0.04 4.89
CA ILE A 135 -0.64 -0.10 5.79
C ILE A 135 0.13 1.20 5.62
N TYR A 136 0.45 1.84 6.74
CA TYR A 136 1.25 3.06 6.79
C TYR A 136 2.50 2.82 7.62
N LEU A 137 3.66 3.01 7.01
CA LEU A 137 4.96 2.82 7.63
C LEU A 137 5.77 4.11 7.55
N LEU A 138 6.22 4.60 8.71
CA LEU A 138 7.15 5.72 8.78
C LEU A 138 8.52 5.34 8.21
N PRO A 139 9.41 6.32 7.92
CA PRO A 139 10.74 6.09 7.37
C PRO A 139 11.59 5.02 8.07
N GLY A 140 11.72 3.83 7.46
CA GLY A 140 12.49 2.69 8.00
C GLY A 140 11.70 1.78 8.96
N GLN A 141 10.46 2.12 9.28
CA GLN A 141 9.59 1.33 10.15
C GLN A 141 9.19 0.02 9.45
N MET A 142 8.97 -1.04 10.24
CA MET A 142 8.53 -2.33 9.74
C MET A 142 7.44 -2.94 10.60
N ILE A 143 6.60 -3.77 9.97
CA ILE A 143 5.63 -4.61 10.68
C ILE A 143 6.40 -5.82 11.26
N PRO A 144 6.06 -6.33 12.45
CA PRO A 144 6.60 -7.59 12.93
C PRO A 144 6.39 -8.72 11.92
N GLU A 145 7.35 -9.64 11.82
CA GLU A 145 7.20 -10.84 10.99
C GLU A 145 6.01 -11.68 11.47
N HIS A 146 5.14 -12.01 10.52
CA HIS A 146 3.92 -12.75 10.79
C HIS A 146 3.53 -13.68 9.65
N ALA A 147 2.62 -14.60 9.95
CA ALA A 147 1.97 -15.49 9.03
C ALA A 147 0.48 -15.60 9.36
N HIS A 148 -0.30 -16.01 8.37
CA HIS A 148 -1.73 -16.29 8.51
C HIS A 148 -1.98 -17.78 8.34
N VAL A 149 -2.55 -18.42 9.35
CA VAL A 149 -2.91 -19.84 9.34
C VAL A 149 -4.43 -20.01 9.27
N ALA A 150 -4.86 -21.19 8.82
CA ALA A 150 -6.29 -21.51 8.77
C ALA A 150 -6.87 -21.66 10.19
N THR A 151 -8.13 -21.27 10.33
CA THR A 151 -8.96 -21.42 11.52
C THR A 151 -10.25 -22.14 11.11
N THR A 152 -11.42 -21.64 11.54
CA THR A 152 -12.69 -21.92 10.85
C THR A 152 -12.73 -21.31 9.43
N TYR A 153 -11.89 -20.31 9.15
CA TYR A 153 -11.70 -19.72 7.82
C TYR A 153 -10.40 -20.23 7.17
N PRO A 154 -10.31 -20.28 5.83
CA PRO A 154 -9.03 -20.53 5.15
C PRO A 154 -7.96 -19.51 5.56
N ALA A 155 -6.69 -19.93 5.48
CA ALA A 155 -5.57 -19.02 5.69
C ALA A 155 -5.65 -17.81 4.74
N LYS A 156 -5.34 -16.61 5.26
CA LYS A 156 -5.36 -15.38 4.48
C LYS A 156 -4.36 -15.49 3.32
N HIS A 157 -4.79 -15.16 2.11
CA HIS A 157 -3.90 -14.83 0.99
C HIS A 157 -4.06 -13.37 0.66
N GLU A 158 -2.94 -12.71 0.37
CA GLU A 158 -2.87 -11.25 0.28
C GLU A 158 -1.92 -10.80 -0.81
N SER A 159 -2.11 -9.56 -1.26
CA SER A 159 -1.26 -8.87 -2.21
C SER A 159 -1.13 -7.42 -1.80
N TRP A 160 0.06 -6.88 -1.99
CA TRP A 160 0.41 -5.52 -1.58
C TRP A 160 0.77 -4.68 -2.80
N MET A 161 0.26 -3.45 -2.87
CA MET A 161 0.70 -2.42 -3.81
C MET A 161 1.25 -1.23 -3.05
N VAL A 162 2.47 -0.82 -3.39
CA VAL A 162 3.03 0.43 -2.87
C VAL A 162 2.37 1.59 -3.62
N GLU A 163 1.76 2.52 -2.88
CA GLU A 163 1.17 3.73 -3.42
C GLU A 163 2.10 4.94 -3.33
N LYS A 164 2.89 5.01 -2.24
CA LYS A 164 3.84 6.08 -1.96
C LYS A 164 5.10 5.50 -1.31
N GLY A 165 6.25 6.10 -1.60
CA GLY A 165 7.53 5.64 -1.10
C GLY A 165 7.96 4.32 -1.73
N TRP A 166 8.58 3.43 -0.93
CA TRP A 166 8.87 2.05 -1.32
C TRP A 166 9.07 1.15 -0.09
N ALA A 167 8.96 -0.16 -0.26
CA ALA A 167 9.13 -1.12 0.82
C ALA A 167 10.06 -2.28 0.42
N TYR A 168 10.80 -2.82 1.39
CA TYR A 168 11.31 -4.18 1.34
C TYR A 168 10.15 -5.14 1.64
N ASN A 169 9.84 -6.01 0.70
CA ASN A 169 8.85 -7.08 0.86
C ASN A 169 9.60 -8.39 1.16
N PHE A 170 9.66 -8.76 2.44
CA PHE A 170 10.35 -9.94 2.92
C PHE A 170 9.45 -11.16 2.91
N SER A 171 10.01 -12.31 2.50
CA SER A 171 9.34 -13.60 2.47
C SER A 171 10.25 -14.73 2.97
N GLU A 172 9.66 -15.68 3.71
CA GLU A 172 10.28 -16.97 4.03
C GLU A 172 10.57 -17.80 2.77
N VAL A 173 9.88 -17.54 1.65
CA VAL A 173 10.02 -18.29 0.40
C VAL A 173 10.99 -17.61 -0.56
N GLY A 174 12.00 -18.38 -0.97
CA GLY A 174 13.02 -18.00 -1.95
C GLY A 174 14.41 -17.99 -1.34
N ASP A 175 15.41 -17.82 -2.20
CA ASP A 175 16.81 -17.73 -1.76
C ASP A 175 17.06 -16.45 -0.95
N GLU A 176 17.97 -16.51 0.01
CA GLU A 176 18.36 -15.34 0.80
C GLU A 176 18.86 -14.20 -0.11
N THR A 177 18.24 -13.03 -0.04
CA THR A 177 18.69 -11.85 -0.76
C THR A 177 19.85 -11.22 0.02
N PRO A 178 21.02 -10.99 -0.58
CA PRO A 178 22.16 -10.43 0.14
C PRO A 178 21.92 -8.97 0.55
N ASN A 179 22.68 -8.50 1.54
CA ASN A 179 22.67 -7.11 2.02
C ASN A 179 21.31 -6.64 2.55
N ALA A 180 20.66 -7.48 3.36
CA ALA A 180 19.46 -7.08 4.07
C ALA A 180 19.70 -5.82 4.92
N PRO A 181 18.72 -4.89 5.01
CA PRO A 181 18.78 -3.78 5.94
C PRO A 181 18.92 -4.27 7.39
N ALA A 182 19.45 -3.43 8.26
CA ALA A 182 19.51 -3.73 9.69
C ALA A 182 18.09 -3.86 10.26
N ILE A 183 17.84 -4.95 10.99
CA ILE A 183 16.56 -5.22 11.66
C ILE A 183 16.82 -5.19 13.17
N PRO A 184 16.08 -4.37 13.96
CA PRO A 184 16.33 -4.22 15.38
C PRO A 184 15.97 -5.52 16.13
N ALA A 185 16.64 -5.76 17.26
CA ALA A 185 16.38 -6.95 18.08
C ALA A 185 14.95 -7.04 18.62
N THR A 186 14.26 -5.90 18.75
CA THR A 186 12.85 -5.77 19.13
C THR A 186 11.90 -6.40 18.12
N HIS A 187 12.29 -6.50 16.84
CA HIS A 187 11.51 -7.21 15.81
C HIS A 187 11.36 -8.68 16.15
N GLY A 188 12.41 -9.30 16.67
CA GLY A 188 12.43 -10.69 17.11
C GLY A 188 13.11 -11.64 16.10
N PRO A 189 12.84 -12.95 16.19
CA PRO A 189 13.37 -13.94 15.24
C PRO A 189 12.83 -13.73 13.83
N ILE A 190 13.66 -13.99 12.82
CA ILE A 190 13.34 -13.73 11.42
C ILE A 190 13.55 -15.01 10.61
N LYS A 191 12.49 -15.46 9.94
CA LYS A 191 12.51 -16.55 8.95
C LYS A 191 12.63 -16.02 7.53
N SER A 192 12.08 -14.84 7.29
CA SER A 192 11.96 -14.22 5.97
C SER A 192 13.26 -13.58 5.53
N LYS A 193 14.04 -14.33 4.75
CA LYS A 193 15.38 -13.92 4.28
C LYS A 193 15.44 -13.53 2.81
N ASN A 194 14.44 -13.90 2.04
CA ASN A 194 14.29 -13.38 0.69
C ASN A 194 13.55 -12.05 0.75
N PHE A 195 14.00 -11.04 0.02
CA PHE A 195 13.22 -9.82 -0.15
C PHE A 195 13.33 -9.22 -1.54
N VAL A 196 12.27 -8.48 -1.91
CA VAL A 196 12.20 -7.62 -3.09
C VAL A 196 12.08 -6.17 -2.63
N VAL A 197 12.80 -5.25 -3.27
CA VAL A 197 12.58 -3.81 -3.10
C VAL A 197 11.39 -3.42 -3.98
N GLN A 198 10.21 -3.37 -3.40
CA GLN A 198 8.95 -3.08 -4.08
C GLN A 198 8.75 -1.56 -4.24
N LYS A 199 8.57 -1.09 -5.48
CA LYS A 199 8.40 0.32 -5.86
C LYS A 199 6.92 0.67 -6.09
N VAL A 200 6.64 1.97 -6.15
CA VAL A 200 5.28 2.49 -6.40
C VAL A 200 4.66 1.84 -7.64
N GLY A 201 3.42 1.37 -7.49
CA GLY A 201 2.63 0.74 -8.55
C GLY A 201 2.90 -0.75 -8.75
N GLU A 202 3.97 -1.30 -8.18
CA GLU A 202 4.20 -2.74 -8.22
C GLU A 202 3.26 -3.45 -7.27
N VAL A 203 2.66 -4.56 -7.73
CA VAL A 203 1.80 -5.43 -6.93
C VAL A 203 2.49 -6.77 -6.74
N LEU A 204 2.76 -7.15 -5.49
CA LEU A 204 3.37 -8.44 -5.15
C LEU A 204 2.41 -9.25 -4.27
N PRO A 205 2.10 -10.50 -4.63
CA PRO A 205 1.33 -11.40 -3.79
C PRO A 205 2.20 -12.09 -2.74
N LEU A 206 1.59 -12.52 -1.64
CA LEU A 206 2.19 -13.51 -0.74
C LEU A 206 2.58 -14.76 -1.54
N LYS A 207 3.86 -15.14 -1.46
CA LYS A 207 4.44 -16.18 -2.32
C LYS A 207 3.86 -17.57 -2.10
N ALA A 208 3.51 -17.90 -0.85
CA ALA A 208 2.85 -19.14 -0.50
C ALA A 208 1.97 -18.94 0.75
N LEU A 209 0.86 -19.68 0.83
CA LEU A 209 0.00 -19.64 2.02
C LEU A 209 0.78 -20.05 3.27
N THR A 210 0.42 -19.46 4.42
CA THR A 210 0.96 -19.79 5.75
C THR A 210 2.44 -19.49 5.98
N THR A 211 3.13 -18.88 5.01
CA THR A 211 4.55 -18.54 5.15
C THR A 211 4.74 -17.20 5.83
N PHE A 212 5.81 -17.08 6.61
CA PHE A 212 6.17 -15.84 7.27
C PHE A 212 6.59 -14.76 6.26
N HIS A 213 6.25 -13.52 6.58
CA HIS A 213 6.54 -12.35 5.78
C HIS A 213 6.47 -11.08 6.64
N PHE A 214 7.04 -10.00 6.13
CA PHE A 214 6.83 -8.64 6.65
C PHE A 214 7.19 -7.59 5.61
N LEU A 215 6.70 -6.37 5.84
CA LEU A 215 7.08 -5.18 5.09
C LEU A 215 7.95 -4.28 5.96
N MET A 216 9.02 -3.73 5.38
CA MET A 216 9.84 -2.66 5.96
C MET A 216 9.88 -1.48 4.98
N ALA A 217 9.51 -0.29 5.42
CA ALA A 217 9.59 0.89 4.59
C ALA A 217 11.04 1.29 4.26
N GLY A 218 11.21 1.91 3.10
CA GLY A 218 12.42 2.65 2.76
C GLY A 218 12.64 3.88 3.64
N PRO A 219 13.72 4.65 3.39
CA PRO A 219 14.05 5.85 4.15
C PRO A 219 13.04 7.01 3.96
N GLU A 220 12.07 6.83 3.07
CA GLU A 220 10.99 7.78 2.80
C GLU A 220 9.62 7.35 3.32
N GLY A 221 9.56 6.24 4.07
CA GLY A 221 8.29 5.68 4.48
C GLY A 221 7.62 4.92 3.34
N ALA A 222 6.46 4.35 3.63
CA ALA A 222 5.65 3.66 2.64
C ALA A 222 4.16 3.76 2.99
N ILE A 223 3.35 3.95 1.95
CA ILE A 223 1.90 3.75 2.00
C ILE A 223 1.59 2.57 1.08
N VAL A 224 0.99 1.53 1.63
CA VAL A 224 0.79 0.26 0.95
C VAL A 224 -0.67 -0.14 1.06
N SER A 225 -1.31 -0.39 -0.08
CA SER A 225 -2.63 -1.01 -0.13
C SER A 225 -2.47 -2.53 -0.11
N GLU A 226 -3.19 -3.19 0.79
CA GLU A 226 -3.31 -4.64 0.89
C GLU A 226 -4.72 -5.05 0.47
N TRP A 227 -4.80 -6.01 -0.46
CA TRP A 227 -6.04 -6.73 -0.77
C TRP A 227 -5.83 -8.19 -0.46
N ALA A 228 -6.80 -8.77 0.25
CA ALA A 228 -6.68 -10.13 0.71
C ALA A 228 -8.04 -10.83 0.76
N THR A 229 -8.00 -12.13 1.02
CA THR A 229 -9.16 -12.82 1.59
C THR A 229 -9.40 -12.34 3.03
N TYR A 230 -10.55 -12.69 3.62
CA TYR A 230 -10.92 -12.30 4.99
C TYR A 230 -9.77 -12.41 6.01
N HIS A 231 -9.61 -11.37 6.84
CA HIS A 231 -8.62 -11.34 7.91
C HIS A 231 -9.25 -11.83 9.21
N ASP A 232 -8.79 -12.99 9.69
CA ASP A 232 -9.16 -13.55 10.99
C ASP A 232 -7.98 -13.43 11.97
N ASN A 233 -8.14 -12.61 13.01
CA ASN A 233 -7.12 -12.42 14.05
C ASN A 233 -6.76 -13.75 14.74
N ALA A 234 -7.69 -14.71 14.85
CA ALA A 234 -7.40 -16.02 15.44
C ALA A 234 -6.39 -16.84 14.60
N GLY A 235 -6.23 -16.50 13.32
CA GLY A 235 -5.25 -17.08 12.40
C GLY A 235 -3.92 -16.34 12.34
N LEU A 236 -3.76 -15.19 13.00
CA LEU A 236 -2.53 -14.41 12.97
C LEU A 236 -1.45 -15.02 13.87
N ARG A 237 -0.23 -15.21 13.34
CA ARG A 237 0.92 -15.77 14.08
C ARG A 237 2.12 -14.87 13.88
N PHE A 238 2.65 -14.31 14.96
CA PHE A 238 3.92 -13.57 14.93
C PHE A 238 5.10 -14.51 15.17
N SER A 239 6.24 -14.24 14.53
CA SER A 239 7.50 -14.93 14.86
C SER A 239 8.02 -14.51 16.23
N ASN A 240 7.76 -13.25 16.62
CA ASN A 240 8.03 -12.72 17.95
C ASN A 240 6.84 -13.01 18.89
N PRO A 241 7.02 -13.85 19.93
CA PRO A 241 5.92 -14.26 20.81
C PRO A 241 5.38 -13.14 21.72
N LYS A 242 6.03 -11.98 21.76
CA LYS A 242 5.55 -10.80 22.50
C LYS A 242 4.66 -9.89 21.65
N ALA A 243 4.73 -10.01 20.33
CA ALA A 243 3.94 -9.18 19.43
C ALA A 243 2.47 -9.61 19.44
N ALA A 244 1.56 -8.63 19.43
CA ALA A 244 0.12 -8.85 19.37
C ALA A 244 -0.58 -7.71 18.63
N LEU A 245 -1.72 -8.02 18.00
CA LEU A 245 -2.62 -7.06 17.34
C LEU A 245 -4.04 -7.22 17.89
#